data_AF-A0A447S3Y8-F1
#
_entry.id   AF-A0A447S3Y8-F1
#
_cell.length_a   1.000
_cell.length_b   1.000
_cell.length_c   1.000
_cell.angle_alpha   90.00
_cell.angle_beta   90.00
_cell.angle_gamma   90.00
#
_symmetry.space_group_name_H-M   'P 1'
#
loop_
_entity.id
_entity.type
_entity.pdbx_description
1 polymer ?
#
loop_
_entity_poly.entity_id
_entity_poly.type
_entity_poly.pdbx_seq_one_letter_code
_entity_poly.pdbx_strand_id
1 'polypeptide(L)' 'MLVLFASGRAMNRFLEHVTDLRLMLLVQGDQPRYRLVELHRKRVESGERSVLVGLQSFCRRSRFKRRSAEPGAYP' A
#
# COMPACT_ATOMS: atom_id res chain seq x y z
N MET A 1 -11.33 2.45 -2.18
CA MET A 1 -10.89 2.60 -3.60
C MET A 1 -9.36 2.43 -3.67
N LEU A 2 -8.83 1.87 -4.76
CA LEU A 2 -7.40 1.62 -4.96
C LEU A 2 -6.94 2.27 -6.28
N VAL A 3 -5.83 3.02 -6.23
CA VAL A 3 -5.20 3.66 -7.40
C VAL A 3 -3.77 3.15 -7.53
N LEU A 4 -3.45 2.55 -8.68
CA LEU A 4 -2.14 2.00 -8.97
C LEU A 4 -1.45 2.77 -10.09
N PHE A 5 -0.22 3.20 -9.84
CA PHE A 5 0.63 3.87 -10.82
C PHE A 5 1.69 2.92 -11.37
N ALA A 6 2.00 3.07 -12.66
CA ALA A 6 3.07 2.31 -13.31
C ALA A 6 4.47 2.84 -12.94
N SER A 7 4.58 4.09 -12.48
CA SER A 7 5.85 4.70 -12.09
C SER A 7 5.74 5.59 -10.85
N GLY A 8 6.80 5.60 -10.03
CA GLY A 8 6.91 6.47 -8.85
C GLY A 8 6.81 7.96 -9.20
N ARG A 9 7.34 8.34 -10.36
CA ARG A 9 7.27 9.71 -10.87
C ARG A 9 5.82 10.13 -11.19
N ALA A 10 5.04 9.26 -11.84
CA ALA A 10 3.63 9.56 -12.13
C ALA A 10 2.80 9.63 -10.83
N MET A 11 3.10 8.77 -9.86
CA MET A 11 2.47 8.82 -8.54
C MET A 11 2.77 10.15 -7.83
N ASN A 12 4.03 10.58 -7.77
CA ASN A 12 4.40 11.83 -7.11
C ASN A 12 3.75 13.04 -7.78
N ARG A 13 3.76 13.10 -9.12
CA ARG A 13 3.03 14.16 -9.84
C ARG A 13 1.54 14.14 -9.54
N PHE A 14 0.91 12.97 -9.44
CA PHE A 14 -0.49 12.89 -9.05
C PHE A 14 -0.70 13.47 -7.65
N LEU A 15 0.12 13.08 -6.67
CA LEU A 15 0.05 13.59 -5.29
C LEU A 15 0.23 15.10 -5.18
N GLU A 16 1.03 15.70 -6.07
CA GLU A 16 1.19 17.16 -6.18
C GLU A 16 -0.09 17.87 -6.66
N HIS A 17 -0.93 17.20 -7.45
CA HIS A 17 -2.19 17.78 -7.96
C HIS A 17 -3.39 17.53 -7.02
N VAL A 18 -3.31 16.54 -6.13
CA VAL A 18 -4.40 16.16 -5.21
C VAL A 18 -4.08 16.45 -3.75
N THR A 19 -3.37 17.55 -3.50
CA THR A 19 -2.93 17.99 -2.17
C THR A 19 -4.10 18.14 -1.19
N ASP A 20 -5.25 18.64 -1.66
CA ASP A 20 -6.47 18.81 -0.85
C ASP A 20 -7.06 17.48 -0.35
N LEU A 21 -6.76 16.37 -1.05
CA LEU A 21 -7.24 15.04 -0.72
C LEU A 21 -6.21 14.23 0.10
N ARG A 22 -5.05 14.80 0.46
CA ARG A 22 -3.98 14.09 1.21
C ARG A 22 -4.47 13.41 2.48
N LEU A 23 -5.42 14.01 3.19
CA LEU A 23 -6.00 13.41 4.41
C LEU A 23 -6.73 12.09 4.12
N MET A 24 -7.32 11.94 2.93
CA MET A 24 -8.04 10.75 2.48
C MET A 24 -7.15 9.73 1.75
N LEU A 25 -5.96 10.15 1.29
CA LEU A 25 -5.04 9.33 0.52
C LEU A 25 -4.06 8.59 1.43
N LEU A 26 -4.02 7.27 1.29
CA LEU A 26 -3.11 6.39 1.99
C LEU A 26 -2.03 5.93 1.01
N VAL A 27 -0.85 6.55 1.06
CA VAL A 27 0.22 6.37 0.07
C VAL A 27 1.20 5.27 0.49
N GLN A 28 1.56 4.40 -0.44
CA GLN A 28 2.62 3.42 -0.26
C GLN A 28 3.96 4.11 0.03
N GLY A 29 4.53 3.85 1.20
CA GLY A 29 5.80 4.42 1.66
C GLY A 29 5.66 5.20 2.95
N ASP A 30 4.48 5.78 3.21
CA ASP A 30 4.23 6.54 4.44
C ASP A 30 4.17 5.63 5.67
N GLN A 31 3.60 4.44 5.51
CA GLN A 31 3.42 3.46 6.58
C GLN A 31 3.57 2.02 6.04
N PRO A 32 3.80 1.03 6.92
CA PRO A 32 3.74 -0.37 6.56
C PRO A 32 2.41 -0.73 5.89
N ARG A 33 2.45 -1.60 4.88
CA ARG A 33 1.28 -1.98 4.07
C ARG A 33 0.09 -2.45 4.91
N TYR A 34 0.32 -3.26 5.94
CA TYR A 34 -0.75 -3.77 6.79
C TYR A 34 -1.50 -2.62 7.49
N ARG A 35 -0.77 -1.61 7.96
CA ARG A 35 -1.34 -0.45 8.65
C ARG A 35 -2.12 0.45 7.69
N LEU A 36 -1.64 0.62 6.46
CA LEU A 36 -2.40 1.33 5.41
C LEU A 36 -3.73 0.63 5.11
N VAL A 37 -3.72 -0.71 4.99
CA VAL A 37 -4.96 -1.48 4.74
C VAL A 37 -5.90 -1.43 5.94
N GLU A 38 -5.37 -1.52 7.16
CA GLU A 38 -6.16 -1.42 8.39
C GLU A 38 -6.84 -0.05 8.53
N LEU A 39 -6.10 1.04 8.32
CA LEU A 39 -6.64 2.40 8.32
C LEU A 39 -7.67 2.59 7.20
N HIS A 40 -7.42 2.01 6.02
CA HIS A 40 -8.38 2.02 4.93
C HIS A 40 -9.69 1.35 5.35
N ARG A 41 -9.60 0.15 5.94
CA ARG A 41 -10.76 -0.61 6.39
C ARG A 41 -11.55 0.16 7.46
N LYS A 42 -10.86 0.71 8.47
CA LYS A 42 -11.48 1.51 9.53
C LYS A 42 -12.24 2.73 8.99
N ARG A 43 -11.66 3.44 8.01
CA ARG A 43 -12.31 4.59 7.35
C ARG A 43 -13.53 4.16 6.54
N VAL A 44 -13.41 3.09 5.75
CA VAL A 44 -14.56 2.58 4.97
C VAL A 44 -15.68 2.10 5.88
N GLU A 45 -15.35 1.42 6.99
CA GLU A 45 -16.33 0.95 7.99
C GLU A 45 -17.03 2.10 8.73
N SER A 46 -16.34 3.24 8.92
CA SER A 46 -16.95 4.46 9.50
C SER A 46 -17.73 5.30 8.47
N GLY A 47 -17.83 4.84 7.21
CA GLY A 47 -18.50 5.56 6.13
C GLY A 47 -17.64 6.68 5.53
N GLU A 48 -16.37 6.79 5.92
CA GLU A 48 -15.45 7.77 5.39
C GLU A 48 -14.86 7.33 4.04
N ARG A 49 -14.60 8.33 3.17
CA ARG A 49 -13.94 8.11 1.89
C ARG A 49 -12.45 7.87 2.12
N SER A 50 -11.97 6.72 1.63
CA SER A 50 -10.57 6.33 1.77
C SER A 50 -10.03 5.76 0.45
N VAL A 51 -8.82 6.17 0.09
CA VAL A 51 -8.19 5.80 -1.18
C VAL A 51 -6.76 5.33 -0.91
N LEU A 52 -6.46 4.10 -1.30
CA LEU A 52 -5.09 3.56 -1.28
C LEU A 52 -4.38 3.96 -2.58
N VAL A 53 -3.20 4.56 -2.47
CA VAL A 53 -2.37 4.95 -3.61
C VAL A 53 -1.04 4.21 -3.53
N GLY A 54 -0.66 3.53 -4.61
CA GLY A 54 0.62 2.85 -4.64
C GLY A 54 1.10 2.54 -6.04
N LEU A 55 2.29 1.97 -6.13
CA LEU A 55 2.83 1.45 -7.38
C LEU A 55 2.31 0.04 -7.64
N GLN A 56 2.36 -0.43 -8.89
CA GLN A 56 2.06 -1.84 -9.17
C GLN A 56 2.93 -2.83 -8.36
N SER A 57 4.11 -2.39 -7.91
CA SER A 57 4.96 -3.13 -6.97
C SER A 57 4.30 -3.38 -5.60
N PHE A 58 3.30 -2.57 -5.20
CA PHE A 58 2.40 -2.80 -4.07
C PHE A 58 1.67 -4.13 -4.18
N CYS A 59 1.20 -4.46 -5.40
CA CYS A 59 0.52 -5.72 -5.68
C CYS A 59 1.54 -6.86 -5.85
N ARG A 60 2.71 -6.57 -6.42
CA ARG A 60 3.73 -7.59 -6.77
C ARG A 60 4.56 -8.11 -5.61
N ARG A 61 4.78 -7.35 -4.53
CA ARG A 61 5.46 -7.85 -3.31
C ARG A 61 4.55 -8.69 -2.40
N SER A 62 3.34 -9.02 -2.84
CA SER A 62 2.54 -10.15 -2.30
C SER A 62 2.98 -11.50 -2.85
N ARG A 63 4.16 -11.61 -3.51
CA ARG A 63 4.77 -12.91 -3.74
C ARG A 63 5.38 -13.38 -2.42
N PHE A 64 4.53 -14.05 -1.64
CA PHE A 64 4.85 -14.99 -0.59
C PHE A 64 6.27 -15.53 -0.76
N LYS A 65 7.17 -15.18 0.16
CA LYS A 65 8.50 -15.78 0.24
C LYS A 65 8.32 -17.22 0.73
N ARG A 66 7.83 -18.11 -0.16
CA ARG A 66 8.09 -19.55 -0.09
C ARG A 66 9.58 -19.72 -0.40
N ARG A 67 10.30 -20.41 0.49
CA ARG A 67 11.78 -20.57 0.61
C ARG A 67 12.39 -19.49 1.52
N SER A 68 12.84 -19.80 2.74
CA SER A 68 13.55 -21.00 3.17
C SER A 68 13.09 -21.47 4.55
N ALA A 69 12.48 -22.65 4.62
CA ALA A 69 12.62 -23.53 5.77
C ALA A 69 13.58 -24.62 5.27
N GLU A 70 14.84 -24.51 5.64
CA GLU A 70 15.77 -25.64 5.53
C GLU A 70 15.49 -26.57 6.72
N PRO A 71 15.20 -27.86 6.51
CA PRO A 71 15.18 -28.83 7.59
C PRO A 71 16.57 -29.45 7.71
N GLY A 72 17.36 -28.92 8.64
CA GLY A 72 18.62 -29.50 9.10
C GLY A 72 18.85 -28.98 10.52
N ALA A 73 18.20 -29.55 11.53
CA ALA A 73 18.64 -30.76 12.22
C ALA A 73 20.12 -30.64 12.64
N TYR A 74 20.32 -30.16 13.87
CA TYR A 74 21.51 -30.39 14.69
C TYR A 74 21.89 -31.89 14.64
N PRO A 75 23.18 -32.19 14.64
CA PRO A 75 23.83 -32.49 15.93
C PRO A 75 24.97 -31.54 16.27
#